data_AF-A0A7V1APH3-F1
#
_entry.id   AF-A0A7V1APH3-F1
#
_cell.length_a   1.000
_cell.length_b   1.000
_cell.length_c   1.000
_cell.angle_alpha   90.00
_cell.angle_beta   90.00
_cell.angle_gamma   90.00
#
_symmetry.space_group_name_H-M   'P 1'
#
loop_
_entity.id
_entity.type
_entity.pdbx_description
1 polymer ?
#
loop_
_entity_poly.entity_id
_entity_poly.type
_entity_poly.pdbx_seq_one_letter_code
_entity_poly.pdbx_strand_id
1 'polypeptide(L)'
;MQKIVECVPNFSEGRDRSIIEAIAAEVSSTENILLLDVDPGKATNRTVFTFIGSPEGVKEAAFKAIKKASELIDMQKQTGEHPRIGAADVVPFVPVSGVTMEDCVQLAHDLGQRVGEELHIPVYLYEEAATQPE
;
A
#
# COMPACT_ATOMS: atom_id res chain seq x y z
N MET A 1 3.38 -14.25 21.45
CA MET A 1 4.22 -14.03 20.26
C MET A 1 3.93 -12.64 19.73
N GLN A 2 4.93 -11.91 19.23
CA GLN A 2 4.72 -10.60 18.63
C GLN A 2 3.99 -10.76 17.30
N LYS A 3 2.92 -10.00 17.07
CA LYS A 3 2.17 -9.99 15.81
C LYS A 3 2.92 -9.14 14.78
N ILE A 4 3.31 -9.74 13.66
CA ILE A 4 4.02 -9.09 12.55
C ILE A 4 3.29 -9.38 11.25
N VAL A 5 3.01 -8.31 10.51
CA VAL A 5 2.45 -8.32 9.15
C VAL A 5 3.42 -7.62 8.23
N GLU A 6 3.58 -8.13 7.01
CA GLU A 6 4.24 -7.44 5.90
C GLU A 6 3.20 -6.77 5.02
N CYS A 7 3.50 -5.56 4.56
CA CYS A 7 2.72 -4.85 3.57
C CYS A 7 3.62 -4.46 2.40
N VAL A 8 3.18 -4.75 1.18
CA VAL A 8 3.98 -4.57 -0.05
C VAL A 8 3.28 -3.67 -1.06
N PRO A 9 2.95 -2.40 -0.74
CA PRO A 9 2.18 -1.56 -1.65
C PRO A 9 2.99 -1.16 -2.88
N ASN A 10 2.27 -1.04 -3.98
CA ASN A 10 2.83 -0.68 -5.28
C ASN A 10 2.24 0.67 -5.70
N PHE A 11 3.09 1.68 -5.87
CA PHE A 11 2.68 3.02 -6.27
C PHE A 11 3.10 3.31 -7.71
N SER A 12 2.24 3.99 -8.45
CA SER A 12 2.38 4.29 -9.88
C SER A 12 3.32 5.47 -10.16
N GLU A 13 4.47 5.51 -9.48
CA GLU A 13 5.54 6.46 -9.68
C GLU A 13 6.88 5.73 -9.52
N GLY A 14 7.82 5.90 -10.45
CA GLY A 14 9.14 5.24 -10.43
C GLY A 14 10.29 6.13 -10.91
N ARG A 15 10.05 7.44 -11.07
CA ARG A 15 10.97 8.40 -11.68
C ARG A 15 11.19 9.63 -10.79
N ASP A 16 10.13 10.23 -10.28
CA ASP A 16 10.19 11.38 -9.38
C ASP A 16 10.51 10.93 -7.95
N ARG A 17 11.78 11.13 -7.57
CA ARG A 17 12.27 10.79 -6.23
C ARG A 17 11.57 11.57 -5.12
N SER A 18 11.16 12.81 -5.37
CA SER A 18 10.52 13.62 -4.34
C SER A 18 9.16 13.05 -3.92
N ILE A 19 8.41 12.51 -4.89
CA ILE A 19 7.13 11.83 -4.64
C ILE A 19 7.37 10.51 -3.90
N ILE A 20 8.34 9.71 -4.35
CA ILE A 20 8.69 8.42 -3.74
C ILE A 20 9.13 8.62 -2.28
N GLU A 21 10.01 9.58 -2.03
CA GLU A 21 10.51 9.92 -0.69
C GLU A 21 9.39 10.47 0.22
N ALA A 22 8.47 11.26 -0.32
CA ALA A 22 7.31 11.75 0.44
C ALA A 22 6.40 10.60 0.89
N ILE A 23 6.15 9.62 0.02
CA ILE A 23 5.37 8.41 0.38
C ILE A 23 6.15 7.57 1.42
N ALA A 24 7.46 7.38 1.24
CA ALA A 24 8.32 6.65 2.18
C ALA A 24 8.33 7.27 3.59
N ALA A 25 8.26 8.60 3.66
CA ALA A 25 8.23 9.33 4.92
C ALA A 25 6.94 9.07 5.72
N GLU A 26 5.79 8.94 5.06
CA GLU A 26 4.52 8.59 5.73
C GLU A 26 4.57 7.18 6.33
N VAL A 27 5.19 6.22 5.62
CA VAL A 27 5.41 4.87 6.13
C VAL A 27 6.36 4.90 7.33
N SER A 28 7.53 5.52 7.18
CA SER A 28 8.60 5.53 8.19
C SER A 28 8.25 6.35 9.44
N SER A 29 7.34 7.32 9.35
CA SER A 29 6.89 8.13 10.47
C SER A 29 5.76 7.48 11.27
N THR A 30 5.24 6.33 10.82
CA THR A 30 4.17 5.61 11.52
C THR A 30 4.75 4.74 12.62
N GLU A 31 4.13 4.79 13.81
CA GLU A 31 4.59 4.02 14.97
C GLU A 31 4.53 2.50 14.70
N ASN A 32 5.50 1.77 15.26
CA ASN A 32 5.61 0.32 15.16
C ASN A 32 5.78 -0.22 13.72
N ILE A 33 6.40 0.58 12.85
CA ILE A 33 6.71 0.21 11.47
C ILE A 33 8.20 0.24 11.21
N LEU A 34 8.65 -0.71 10.40
CA LEU A 34 9.98 -0.75 9.81
C LEU A 34 9.84 -0.80 8.28
N LEU A 35 10.24 0.28 7.62
CA LEU A 35 10.41 0.31 6.16
C LEU A 35 11.67 -0.49 5.79
N LEU A 36 11.48 -1.60 5.08
CA LEU A 36 12.54 -2.53 4.72
C LEU A 36 13.19 -2.18 3.38
N ASP A 37 12.35 -1.83 2.39
CA ASP A 37 12.82 -1.57 1.04
C ASP A 37 11.90 -0.61 0.27
N VAL A 38 12.50 0.10 -0.69
CA VAL A 38 11.83 0.96 -1.67
C VAL A 38 12.53 0.75 -3.01
N ASP A 39 11.87 0.02 -3.92
CA ASP A 39 12.43 -0.38 -5.22
C ASP A 39 11.72 0.32 -6.39
N PRO A 40 12.26 1.47 -6.88
CA PRO A 40 11.68 2.21 -7.98
C PRO A 40 12.12 1.69 -9.36
N GLY A 41 11.17 1.26 -10.18
CA GLY A 41 11.37 0.92 -11.58
C GLY A 41 11.10 2.10 -12.52
N LYS A 42 12.14 2.66 -13.15
CA LYS A 42 12.00 3.81 -14.08
C LYS A 42 11.21 3.49 -15.35
N ALA A 43 11.42 2.29 -15.93
CA ALA A 43 10.74 1.86 -17.15
C ALA A 43 9.27 1.50 -16.88
N THR A 44 9.04 0.73 -15.82
CA THR A 44 7.70 0.37 -15.32
C THR A 44 6.94 1.59 -14.77
N ASN A 45 7.66 2.64 -14.37
CA ASN A 45 7.14 3.81 -13.65
C ASN A 45 6.28 3.41 -12.45
N ARG A 46 6.84 2.51 -11.64
CA ARG A 46 6.21 1.88 -10.50
C ARG A 46 7.26 1.70 -9.41
N THR A 47 6.90 1.93 -8.17
CA THR A 47 7.76 1.65 -7.01
C THR A 47 7.09 0.66 -6.11
N VAL A 48 7.83 -0.39 -5.74
CA VAL A 48 7.42 -1.37 -4.74
C VAL A 48 7.99 -0.93 -3.40
N PHE A 49 7.13 -0.80 -2.40
CA PHE A 49 7.52 -0.54 -1.03
C PHE A 49 7.35 -1.84 -0.25
N THR A 50 8.25 -2.12 0.68
CA THR A 50 8.14 -3.28 1.57
C THR A 50 8.34 -2.81 3.01
N PHE A 51 7.35 -3.02 3.87
CA PHE A 51 7.47 -2.70 5.29
C PHE A 51 6.76 -3.71 6.16
N ILE A 52 7.24 -3.85 7.40
CA ILE A 52 6.67 -4.75 8.41
C ILE A 52 6.32 -4.00 9.68
N GLY A 53 5.36 -4.53 10.44
CA GLY A 53 4.97 -3.93 11.71
C GLY A 53 3.83 -4.67 12.40
N SER A 54 3.26 -4.04 13.43
CA SER A 54 2.03 -4.52 14.05
C SER A 54 0.85 -4.41 13.06
N PRO A 55 -0.21 -5.24 13.18
CA PRO A 55 -1.39 -5.17 12.33
C PRO A 55 -1.97 -3.73 12.16
N GLU A 56 -2.14 -3.01 13.27
CA GLU A 56 -2.64 -1.63 13.24
C GLU A 56 -1.62 -0.65 12.64
N GLY A 57 -0.33 -0.83 12.94
CA GLY A 57 0.73 0.01 12.39
C GLY A 57 0.81 -0.11 10.87
N VAL A 58 0.74 -1.34 10.32
CA VAL A 58 0.84 -1.53 8.86
C VAL A 58 -0.37 -0.98 8.14
N LYS A 59 -1.58 -1.09 8.73
CA LYS A 59 -2.80 -0.51 8.20
C LYS A 59 -2.74 1.02 8.18
N GLU A 60 -2.27 1.63 9.26
CA GLU A 60 -2.12 3.09 9.34
C GLU A 60 -1.06 3.61 8.36
N ALA A 61 0.09 2.95 8.27
CA ALA A 61 1.14 3.31 7.32
C ALA A 61 0.67 3.19 5.87
N ALA A 62 -0.04 2.11 5.53
CA ALA A 62 -0.64 1.92 4.22
C ALA A 62 -1.64 3.03 3.88
N PHE A 63 -2.54 3.38 4.81
CA PHE A 63 -3.51 4.45 4.61
C PHE A 63 -2.84 5.81 4.34
N LYS A 64 -1.87 6.21 5.17
CA LYS A 64 -1.13 7.47 4.96
C LYS A 64 -0.37 7.49 3.64
N ALA A 65 0.26 6.37 3.28
CA ALA A 65 0.98 6.24 2.02
C ALA A 65 0.04 6.36 0.82
N ILE A 66 -1.14 5.72 0.85
CA ILE A 66 -2.20 5.84 -0.18
C ILE A 66 -2.65 7.30 -0.29
N LYS A 67 -2.95 7.95 0.84
CA LYS A 67 -3.36 9.36 0.85
C LYS A 67 -2.30 10.27 0.25
N LYS A 68 -1.03 10.09 0.62
CA LYS A 68 0.07 10.88 0.06
C LYS A 68 0.25 10.64 -1.43
N ALA A 69 0.13 9.40 -1.87
CA ALA A 69 0.18 9.04 -3.28
C ALA A 69 -0.97 9.68 -4.07
N SER A 70 -2.19 9.71 -3.54
CA SER A 70 -3.33 10.33 -4.23
C SER A 70 -3.23 11.86 -4.32
N GLU A 71 -2.51 12.51 -3.40
CA GLU A 71 -2.22 13.95 -3.44
C GLU A 71 -1.16 14.31 -4.49
N LEU A 72 -0.20 13.41 -4.75
CA LEU A 72 1.00 13.71 -5.54
C LEU A 72 1.01 13.10 -6.94
N ILE A 73 0.36 11.95 -7.15
CA ILE A 73 0.40 11.20 -8.42
C ILE A 73 -0.83 11.52 -9.27
N ASP A 74 -0.60 12.23 -10.38
CA ASP A 74 -1.63 12.51 -11.38
C ASP A 74 -1.74 11.37 -12.40
N MET A 75 -2.73 10.49 -12.21
CA MET A 75 -2.96 9.34 -13.09
C MET A 75 -3.34 9.69 -14.53
N GLN A 76 -3.73 10.95 -14.83
CA GLN A 76 -3.97 11.40 -16.21
C GLN A 76 -2.68 11.57 -17.01
N LYS A 77 -1.55 11.77 -16.31
CA LYS A 77 -0.22 11.97 -16.91
C LYS A 77 0.69 10.76 -16.71
N GLN A 78 0.37 9.92 -15.74
CA GLN A 78 1.14 8.72 -15.44
C GLN A 78 1.25 7.86 -16.71
N THR A 79 2.46 7.43 -17.04
CA THR A 79 2.74 6.44 -18.10
C THR A 79 3.86 5.51 -17.65
N GLY A 80 3.82 4.24 -18.05
CA GLY A 80 4.83 3.24 -17.72
C GLY A 80 4.56 1.92 -18.44
N GLU A 81 5.57 1.05 -18.51
CA GLU A 81 5.44 -0.26 -19.17
C GLU A 81 4.59 -1.26 -18.38
N HIS A 82 4.41 -1.01 -17.06
CA HIS A 82 3.60 -1.87 -16.21
C HIS A 82 2.12 -1.45 -16.25
N PRO A 83 1.18 -2.37 -16.47
CA PRO A 83 -0.26 -2.11 -16.29
C PRO A 83 -0.56 -1.59 -14.88
N ARG A 84 -1.48 -0.65 -14.75
CA ARG A 84 -1.87 -0.03 -13.48
C ARG A 84 -3.25 0.59 -13.57
N ILE A 85 -3.96 0.62 -12.45
CA ILE A 85 -5.32 1.19 -12.37
C ILE A 85 -5.44 2.37 -11.39
N GLY A 86 -4.44 2.59 -10.52
CA GLY A 86 -4.48 3.65 -9.51
C GLY A 86 -3.11 4.19 -9.12
N ALA A 87 -3.09 5.32 -8.41
CA ALA A 87 -1.88 5.91 -7.84
C ALA A 87 -1.24 4.96 -6.81
N ALA A 88 -2.06 4.39 -5.94
CA ALA A 88 -1.79 3.12 -5.28
C ALA A 88 -2.48 2.03 -6.10
N ASP A 89 -1.69 1.11 -6.65
CA ASP A 89 -2.17 0.10 -7.59
C ASP A 89 -2.64 -1.16 -6.86
N VAL A 90 -1.79 -1.72 -6.00
CA VAL A 90 -2.13 -2.84 -5.10
C VAL A 90 -1.50 -2.63 -3.73
N VAL A 91 -2.16 -3.09 -2.67
CA VAL A 91 -1.73 -2.96 -1.28
C VAL A 91 -1.99 -4.28 -0.52
N PRO A 92 -1.17 -5.33 -0.73
CA PRO A 92 -1.29 -6.61 -0.03
C PRO A 92 -0.87 -6.51 1.43
N PHE A 93 -1.49 -7.35 2.27
CA PHE A 93 -1.04 -7.70 3.61
C PHE A 93 -0.71 -9.19 3.68
N VAL A 94 0.46 -9.53 4.22
CA VAL A 94 0.97 -10.91 4.28
C VAL A 94 1.31 -11.27 5.73
N PRO A 95 0.83 -12.42 6.25
CA PRO A 95 1.12 -12.84 7.62
C PRO A 95 2.58 -13.28 7.76
N VAL A 96 3.31 -12.72 8.73
CA VAL A 96 4.73 -13.07 8.99
C VAL A 96 4.89 -13.86 10.29
N SER A 97 4.37 -13.36 11.41
CA SER A 97 4.52 -14.02 12.71
C SER A 97 3.37 -13.69 13.64
N GLY A 98 2.78 -14.70 14.27
CA GLY A 98 1.70 -14.53 15.24
C GLY A 98 0.40 -13.94 14.66
N VAL A 99 0.24 -13.95 13.34
CA VAL A 99 -0.89 -13.41 12.58
C VAL A 99 -1.39 -14.48 11.61
N THR A 100 -2.70 -14.58 11.42
CA THR A 100 -3.33 -15.51 10.47
C THR A 100 -3.63 -14.82 9.13
N MET A 101 -3.99 -15.60 8.11
CA MET A 101 -4.50 -15.02 6.87
C MET A 101 -5.82 -14.24 7.11
N GLU A 102 -6.71 -14.76 7.97
CA GLU A 102 -7.95 -14.08 8.35
C GLU A 102 -7.70 -12.70 8.97
N ASP A 103 -6.68 -12.57 9.83
CA ASP A 103 -6.26 -11.27 10.37
C ASP A 103 -5.86 -10.31 9.23
N CYS A 104 -5.11 -10.78 8.22
CA CYS A 104 -4.70 -9.97 7.06
C CYS A 104 -5.88 -9.59 6.15
N VAL A 105 -6.85 -10.49 5.96
CA VAL A 105 -8.09 -10.21 5.23
C VAL A 105 -8.87 -9.10 5.92
N GLN A 106 -9.00 -9.16 7.25
CA GLN A 106 -9.68 -8.11 8.00
C GLN A 106 -8.96 -6.75 7.86
N LEU A 107 -7.62 -6.73 7.88
CA LEU A 107 -6.86 -5.50 7.63
C LEU A 107 -7.13 -4.93 6.23
N ALA A 108 -7.20 -5.78 5.21
CA ALA A 108 -7.51 -5.36 3.84
C ALA A 108 -8.93 -4.75 3.74
N HIS A 109 -9.91 -5.36 4.40
CA HIS A 109 -11.29 -4.87 4.45
C HIS A 109 -11.38 -3.52 5.16
N ASP A 110 -10.80 -3.41 6.35
CA ASP A 110 -10.77 -2.18 7.14
C ASP A 110 -10.07 -1.04 6.38
N LEU A 111 -8.91 -1.32 5.78
CA LEU A 111 -8.18 -0.35 4.98
C LEU A 111 -9.01 0.10 3.78
N GLY A 112 -9.59 -0.85 3.03
CA GLY A 112 -10.37 -0.57 1.85
C GLY A 112 -11.60 0.28 2.14
N GLN A 113 -12.32 -0.03 3.23
CA GLN A 113 -13.45 0.77 3.70
C GLN A 113 -13.01 2.20 4.02
N ARG A 114 -11.96 2.37 4.83
CA ARG A 114 -11.48 3.69 5.24
C ARG A 114 -10.99 4.54 4.06
N VAL A 115 -10.29 3.92 3.10
CA VAL A 115 -9.87 4.60 1.86
C VAL A 115 -11.09 5.06 1.06
N GLY A 116 -12.09 4.22 0.92
CA GLY A 116 -13.35 4.57 0.23
C GLY A 116 -14.10 5.71 0.91
N GLU A 117 -14.22 5.67 2.23
CA GLU A 117 -14.97 6.66 3.03
C GLU A 117 -14.23 7.99 3.16
N GLU A 118 -12.94 7.99 3.50
CA GLU A 118 -12.20 9.21 3.78
C GLU A 118 -11.60 9.84 2.53
N LEU A 119 -11.07 9.03 1.61
CA LEU A 119 -10.38 9.53 0.41
C LEU A 119 -11.28 9.57 -0.83
N HIS A 120 -12.48 8.96 -0.75
CA HIS A 120 -13.45 8.91 -1.85
C HIS A 120 -12.87 8.21 -3.10
N ILE A 121 -11.99 7.23 -2.87
CA ILE A 121 -11.33 6.43 -3.91
C ILE A 121 -12.03 5.06 -3.97
N PRO A 122 -12.48 4.58 -5.14
CA PRO A 122 -13.04 3.24 -5.26
C PRO A 122 -11.95 2.19 -5.01
N VAL A 123 -12.26 1.19 -4.19
CA VAL A 123 -11.34 0.11 -3.81
C VAL A 123 -11.95 -1.23 -4.20
N TYR A 124 -11.11 -2.10 -4.78
CA TYR A 124 -11.42 -3.51 -5.01
C TYR A 124 -10.58 -4.36 -4.07
N LEU A 125 -11.21 -5.38 -3.49
CA LEU A 125 -10.54 -6.40 -2.67
C LEU A 125 -10.28 -7.62 -3.56
N TYR A 126 -9.11 -8.24 -3.43
CA TYR A 126 -8.64 -9.27 -4.34
C TYR A 126 -8.07 -10.48 -3.58
N GLU A 127 -7.89 -11.61 -4.28
CA GLU A 127 -7.40 -12.88 -3.73
C GLU A 127 -8.22 -13.32 -2.49
N GLU A 128 -7.55 -13.74 -1.41
CA GLU A 128 -8.19 -14.18 -0.15
C GLU A 128 -9.11 -13.12 0.48
N ALA A 129 -8.94 -11.84 0.14
CA ALA A 129 -9.79 -10.75 0.63
C ALA A 129 -10.98 -10.45 -0.29
N ALA A 130 -11.07 -11.05 -1.47
CA ALA A 130 -12.15 -10.82 -2.41
C ALA A 130 -13.51 -11.16 -1.81
N THR A 131 -14.51 -10.31 -2.09
CA THR A 131 -15.89 -10.50 -1.62
C THR A 131 -16.78 -11.15 -2.68
N GLN A 132 -16.24 -11.31 -3.89
CA GLN A 132 -16.86 -11.98 -5.03
C GLN A 132 -15.83 -12.91 -5.67
N PRO A 133 -16.26 -14.02 -6.28
CA PRO A 133 -15.37 -15.01 -6.88
C PRO A 133 -14.71 -14.58 -8.20
N GLU A 134 -15.26 -13.58 -8.89
CA GLU A 134 -14.67 -12.92 -10.08
C GLU A 134 -13.58 -11.88 -9.76
#